data_AF-A0AB38ATY7-F1
#
_entry.id   AF-A0AB38ATY7-F1
#
_cell.length_a   1.000
_cell.length_b   1.000
_cell.length_c   1.000
_cell.angle_alpha   90.00
_cell.angle_beta   90.00
_cell.angle_gamma   90.00
#
_symmetry.space_group_name_H-M   'P 1'
#
loop_
_entity.id
_entity.type
_entity.pdbx_description
1 polymer ?
#
loop_
_entity_poly.entity_id
_entity_poly.type
_entity_poly.pdbx_seq_one_letter_code
_entity_poly.pdbx_strand_id
1 'polypeptide(L)'
;MFTKTPADSTTAGPAALSTPTVALASVPDDAPIPHSVGVSDDEFRAALSRLAAGVVLITAHDPDDGPQGEDVGMTATAFLSVSLDPPLVMVSVRNDSRMDDLLELQPRWAVSVLSGHQRQIAGRFAMKGRISDRLLFADIPFVRGEVSGAPLIDGALATLECRTEQRVVAGDHTLVIARVLASSVSNEDDGPLTYFRGKYRQLG
;
A
#
# COMPACT_ATOMS: atom_id res chain seq x y z
N MET A 1 -11.72 -6.40 10.81
CA MET A 1 -12.42 -5.91 12.02
C MET A 1 -13.58 -5.02 11.59
N PHE A 2 -14.67 -5.59 11.06
CA PHE A 2 -15.95 -4.89 10.90
C PHE A 2 -17.07 -5.95 10.93
N THR A 3 -17.93 -5.90 11.96
CA THR A 3 -19.20 -6.63 12.00
C THR A 3 -20.32 -5.60 11.85
N LYS A 4 -21.32 -5.91 11.01
CA LYS A 4 -22.50 -5.06 10.81
C LYS A 4 -23.68 -5.67 11.56
N THR A 5 -24.23 -4.93 12.52
CA THR A 5 -25.55 -5.19 13.13
C THR A 5 -26.47 -4.01 12.82
N PRO A 6 -27.75 -4.20 12.46
CA PRO A 6 -28.65 -3.10 12.17
C PRO A 6 -29.23 -2.50 13.45
N ALA A 7 -29.50 -1.20 13.44
CA ALA A 7 -30.28 -0.53 14.47
C ALA A 7 -31.42 0.25 13.82
N ASP A 8 -32.60 0.15 14.42
CA ASP A 8 -33.77 0.96 14.11
C ASP A 8 -34.31 1.62 15.40
N SER A 9 -35.00 2.74 15.21
CA SER A 9 -35.76 3.59 16.16
C SER A 9 -35.04 4.68 17.00
N THR A 10 -35.14 5.90 16.46
CA THR A 10 -35.59 7.21 16.99
C THR A 10 -35.59 7.50 18.50
N THR A 11 -34.91 8.58 18.89
CA THR A 11 -35.38 9.55 19.91
C THR A 11 -34.73 10.92 19.70
N ALA A 12 -35.52 11.99 19.76
CA ALA A 12 -35.09 13.37 19.55
C ALA A 12 -34.38 13.95 20.80
N GLY A 13 -33.23 14.60 20.59
CA GLY A 13 -32.42 15.30 21.60
C GLY A 13 -31.97 16.70 21.12
N PRO A 14 -31.51 17.58 22.03
CA PRO A 14 -31.71 19.02 21.95
C PRO A 14 -30.79 19.80 21.00
N ALA A 15 -31.19 21.05 20.74
CA ALA A 15 -30.64 22.00 19.77
C ALA A 15 -29.10 22.05 19.73
N ALA A 16 -28.57 21.81 18.53
CA ALA A 16 -27.15 21.83 18.22
C ALA A 16 -26.58 23.26 18.27
N LEU A 17 -25.56 23.46 19.09
CA LEU A 17 -24.66 24.60 18.97
C LEU A 17 -23.89 24.43 17.66
N SER A 18 -24.04 25.38 16.74
CA SER A 18 -23.40 25.36 15.43
C SER A 18 -21.89 25.52 15.59
N THR A 19 -21.15 24.44 15.43
CA THR A 19 -19.69 24.47 15.27
C THR A 19 -19.38 25.24 13.99
N PRO A 20 -18.43 26.20 13.98
CA PRO A 20 -18.01 26.82 12.73
C PRO A 20 -17.30 25.76 11.88
N THR A 21 -17.94 25.36 10.78
CA THR A 21 -17.30 24.60 9.70
C THR A 21 -16.25 25.50 9.07
N VAL A 22 -14.99 25.30 9.46
CA VAL A 22 -13.87 25.83 8.68
C VAL A 22 -13.85 25.03 7.39
N ALA A 23 -14.38 25.62 6.32
CA ALA A 23 -14.15 25.09 4.99
C ALA A 23 -12.64 25.11 4.75
N LEU A 24 -12.02 23.92 4.66
CA LEU A 24 -10.64 23.81 4.19
C LEU A 24 -10.63 24.43 2.79
N ALA A 25 -9.95 25.56 2.65
CA ALA A 25 -9.70 26.15 1.36
C ALA A 25 -9.06 25.07 0.49
N SER A 26 -9.62 24.83 -0.69
CA SER A 26 -9.02 23.95 -1.69
C SER A 26 -7.62 24.46 -1.98
N VAL A 27 -6.61 23.76 -1.47
CA VAL A 27 -5.22 24.03 -1.77
C VAL A 27 -5.05 23.79 -3.28
N PRO A 28 -4.39 24.68 -4.03
CA PRO A 28 -4.07 24.39 -5.43
C PRO A 28 -3.31 23.07 -5.51
N ASP A 29 -3.72 22.19 -6.43
CA ASP A 29 -3.29 20.79 -6.51
C ASP A 29 -1.77 20.58 -6.66
N ASP A 30 -0.98 21.63 -6.93
CA ASP A 30 0.40 21.51 -7.41
C ASP A 30 1.44 22.38 -6.66
N ALA A 31 1.04 23.06 -5.58
CA ALA A 31 1.99 23.83 -4.76
C ALA A 31 2.71 22.89 -3.76
N PRO A 32 4.06 22.96 -3.61
CA PRO A 32 4.77 22.14 -2.63
C PRO A 32 4.21 22.36 -1.23
N ILE A 33 3.75 21.30 -0.56
CA ILE A 33 3.29 21.36 0.83
C ILE A 33 4.54 21.61 1.69
N PRO A 34 4.66 22.79 2.35
CA PRO A 34 5.85 23.09 3.14
C PRO A 34 5.92 22.18 4.37
N HIS A 35 7.13 21.79 4.77
CA HIS A 35 7.35 21.12 6.05
C HIS A 35 6.76 21.97 7.18
N SER A 36 6.08 21.33 8.11
CA SER A 36 5.45 22.04 9.24
C SER A 36 6.52 22.69 10.12
N VAL A 37 6.33 23.97 10.45
CA VAL A 37 7.28 24.79 11.22
C VAL A 37 7.60 24.24 12.62
N GLY A 38 6.82 23.27 13.13
CA GLY A 38 7.00 22.69 14.48
C GLY A 38 7.25 21.18 14.53
N VAL A 39 7.52 20.50 13.40
CA VAL A 39 7.83 19.06 13.40
C VAL A 39 9.05 18.81 12.53
N SER A 40 10.14 18.36 13.15
CA SER A 40 11.31 17.90 12.41
C SER A 40 11.10 16.51 11.80
N ASP A 41 11.84 16.19 10.74
CA ASP A 41 11.83 14.87 10.11
C ASP A 41 12.08 13.73 11.12
N ASP A 42 13.01 13.94 12.04
CA ASP A 42 13.40 12.92 13.02
C ASP A 42 12.31 12.72 14.08
N GLU A 43 11.65 13.79 14.54
CA GLU A 43 10.48 13.69 15.43
C GLU A 43 9.33 12.96 14.75
N PHE A 44 9.03 13.31 13.49
CA PHE A 44 7.99 12.66 12.71
C PHE A 44 8.27 11.16 12.52
N ARG A 45 9.50 10.81 12.08
CA ARG A 45 9.92 9.41 11.92
C ARG A 45 9.90 8.67 13.26
N ALA A 46 10.38 9.29 14.34
CA ALA A 46 10.38 8.68 15.67
C ALA A 46 8.96 8.38 16.15
N ALA A 47 8.03 9.32 15.96
CA ALA A 47 6.62 9.16 16.29
C ALA A 47 5.98 8.02 15.47
N LEU A 48 6.10 8.05 14.14
CA LEU A 48 5.48 7.03 13.29
C LEU A 48 6.14 5.65 13.40
N SER A 49 7.41 5.57 13.81
CA SER A 49 8.06 4.29 14.08
C SER A 49 7.40 3.47 15.21
N ARG A 50 6.53 4.12 16.02
CA ARG A 50 5.73 3.49 17.07
C ARG A 50 4.45 2.84 16.56
N LEU A 51 4.05 3.09 15.32
CA LEU A 51 2.95 2.39 14.67
C LEU A 51 3.50 1.13 14.01
N ALA A 52 3.15 -0.04 14.54
CA ALA A 52 3.47 -1.30 13.89
C ALA A 52 2.62 -1.47 12.63
N ALA A 53 3.24 -1.92 11.55
CA ALA A 53 2.57 -2.17 10.27
C ALA A 53 2.88 -3.58 9.77
N GLY A 54 1.92 -4.18 9.06
CA GLY A 54 2.20 -5.33 8.22
C GLY A 54 3.08 -4.93 7.03
N VAL A 55 3.78 -5.89 6.47
CA VAL A 55 4.62 -5.69 5.28
C VAL A 55 3.96 -6.34 4.08
N VAL A 56 3.84 -5.58 3.00
CA VAL A 56 3.38 -6.10 1.71
C VAL A 56 4.44 -5.90 0.63
N LEU A 57 4.41 -6.76 -0.38
CA LEU A 57 5.07 -6.48 -1.65
C LEU A 57 4.02 -6.03 -2.66
N ILE A 58 4.23 -4.84 -3.22
CA ILE A 58 3.48 -4.33 -4.36
C ILE A 58 4.22 -4.75 -5.62
N THR A 59 3.50 -5.29 -6.60
CA THR A 59 4.07 -5.73 -7.86
C THR A 59 3.23 -5.25 -9.04
N ALA A 60 3.89 -4.95 -10.14
CA ALA A 60 3.24 -4.61 -11.40
C ALA A 60 4.10 -5.13 -12.55
N HIS A 61 3.46 -5.38 -13.69
CA HIS A 61 4.13 -5.79 -14.91
C HIS A 61 4.12 -4.63 -15.90
N ASP A 62 5.30 -4.26 -16.39
CA ASP A 62 5.48 -3.30 -17.47
C ASP A 62 5.68 -4.06 -18.80
N PRO A 63 4.66 -4.16 -19.66
CA PRO A 63 4.81 -4.85 -20.94
C PRO A 63 5.69 -4.09 -21.94
N ASP A 64 5.92 -2.79 -21.73
CA ASP A 64 6.64 -1.92 -22.68
C ASP A 64 8.14 -1.80 -22.34
N ASP A 65 8.57 -2.27 -21.16
CA ASP A 65 9.98 -2.30 -20.74
C ASP A 65 10.71 -3.54 -21.28
N GLY A 66 11.14 -3.44 -22.55
CA GLY A 66 11.95 -4.47 -23.22
C GLY A 66 11.14 -5.59 -23.88
N PRO A 67 11.80 -6.56 -24.54
CA PRO A 67 11.13 -7.53 -25.42
C PRO A 67 10.24 -8.55 -24.70
N GLN A 68 10.33 -8.66 -23.37
CA GLN A 68 9.58 -9.61 -22.56
C GLN A 68 8.70 -8.91 -21.50
N GLY A 69 8.67 -7.57 -21.52
CA GLY A 69 8.27 -6.76 -20.38
C GLY A 69 9.19 -6.93 -19.17
N GLU A 70 8.95 -6.13 -18.13
CA GLU A 70 9.68 -6.16 -16.88
C GLU A 70 8.71 -6.22 -15.70
N ASP A 71 8.97 -7.13 -14.77
CA ASP A 71 8.25 -7.18 -13.50
C ASP A 71 8.92 -6.25 -12.48
N VAL A 72 8.14 -5.40 -11.84
CA VAL A 72 8.62 -4.39 -10.88
C VAL A 72 8.03 -4.66 -9.51
N GLY A 73 8.86 -4.49 -8.47
CA GLY A 73 8.46 -4.77 -7.09
C GLY A 73 8.84 -3.65 -6.12
N MET A 74 7.95 -3.38 -5.15
CA MET A 74 8.18 -2.41 -4.08
C MET A 74 7.67 -2.95 -2.75
N THR A 75 8.53 -3.02 -1.74
CA THR A 75 8.10 -3.29 -0.37
C THR A 75 7.40 -2.06 0.20
N ALA A 76 6.20 -2.24 0.76
CA ALA A 76 5.43 -1.18 1.40
C ALA A 76 4.93 -1.60 2.78
N THR A 77 4.88 -0.62 3.68
CA THR A 77 4.22 -0.72 5.00
C THR A 77 3.05 0.27 5.13
N ALA A 78 2.97 1.26 4.24
CA ALA A 78 1.87 2.22 4.14
C ALA A 78 0.74 1.67 3.26
N PHE A 79 0.25 0.47 3.61
CA PHE A 79 -0.84 -0.23 2.93
C PHE A 79 -2.01 -0.44 3.90
N LEU A 80 -3.23 -0.13 3.48
CA LEU A 80 -4.42 -0.29 4.33
C LEU A 80 -5.70 -0.51 3.52
N SER A 81 -6.69 -1.15 4.15
CA SER A 81 -8.05 -1.27 3.62
C SER A 81 -8.81 0.05 3.76
N VAL A 82 -9.53 0.46 2.71
CA VAL A 82 -10.27 1.73 2.64
C VAL A 82 -11.78 1.51 2.73
N SER A 83 -12.32 0.56 1.99
CA SER A 83 -13.77 0.31 1.92
C SER A 83 -14.07 -1.17 1.73
N LEU A 84 -15.25 -1.59 2.20
CA LEU A 84 -15.80 -2.93 1.96
C LEU A 84 -16.69 -2.96 0.73
N ASP A 85 -17.44 -1.89 0.46
CA ASP A 85 -18.35 -1.78 -0.68
C ASP A 85 -18.20 -0.41 -1.37
N PRO A 86 -17.50 -0.33 -2.51
CA PRO A 86 -16.74 -1.42 -3.14
C PRO A 86 -15.48 -1.79 -2.33
N PRO A 87 -14.88 -2.97 -2.56
CA PRO A 87 -13.66 -3.39 -1.84
C PRO A 87 -12.47 -2.55 -2.31
N LEU A 88 -12.05 -1.59 -1.48
CA LEU A 88 -10.96 -0.66 -1.79
C LEU A 88 -9.78 -0.83 -0.82
N VAL A 89 -8.57 -0.68 -1.37
CA VAL A 89 -7.31 -0.58 -0.63
C VAL A 89 -6.56 0.68 -1.06
N MET A 90 -5.59 1.10 -0.25
CA MET A 90 -4.70 2.21 -0.58
C MET A 90 -3.26 1.86 -0.26
N VAL A 91 -2.34 2.30 -1.13
CA VAL A 91 -0.90 2.33 -0.87
C VAL A 91 -0.37 3.75 -1.05
N SER A 92 0.52 4.18 -0.15
CA SER A 92 1.31 5.40 -0.33
C SER A 92 2.62 5.07 -1.04
N VAL A 93 2.87 5.73 -2.17
CA VAL A 93 4.05 5.49 -3.02
C VAL A 93 4.81 6.80 -3.16
N ARG A 94 6.15 6.76 -3.07
CA ARG A 94 6.96 7.97 -3.21
C ARG A 94 6.86 8.50 -4.66
N ASN A 95 6.67 9.80 -4.81
CA ASN A 95 6.65 10.45 -6.13
C ASN A 95 7.96 10.18 -6.89
N ASP A 96 7.84 10.09 -8.22
CA ASP A 96 8.95 9.87 -9.15
C ASP A 96 9.74 8.58 -8.86
N SER A 97 9.12 7.64 -8.14
CA SER A 97 9.69 6.31 -7.98
C SER A 97 9.28 5.45 -9.17
N ARG A 98 10.10 4.46 -9.52
CA ARG A 98 9.79 3.50 -10.58
C ARG A 98 8.40 2.85 -10.41
N MET A 99 7.97 2.61 -9.16
CA MET A 99 6.64 2.08 -8.89
C MET A 99 5.54 3.13 -9.10
N ASP A 100 5.78 4.40 -8.75
CA ASP A 100 4.80 5.47 -8.99
C ASP A 100 4.55 5.66 -10.49
N ASP A 101 5.63 5.78 -11.28
CA ASP A 101 5.57 5.89 -12.74
C ASP A 101 4.83 4.69 -13.35
N LEU A 102 5.13 3.49 -12.85
CA LEU A 102 4.51 2.28 -13.37
C LEU A 102 3.02 2.19 -13.02
N LEU A 103 2.62 2.57 -11.80
CA LEU A 103 1.21 2.57 -11.39
C LEU A 103 0.39 3.70 -12.02
N GLU A 104 1.06 4.73 -12.56
CA GLU A 104 0.44 5.72 -13.43
C GLU A 104 0.11 5.16 -14.81
N LEU A 105 1.06 4.41 -15.39
CA LEU A 105 0.93 3.86 -16.75
C LEU A 105 0.08 2.58 -16.79
N GLN A 106 0.24 1.72 -15.78
CA GLN A 106 -0.40 0.41 -15.73
C GLN A 106 -1.57 0.41 -14.76
N PRO A 107 -2.80 0.16 -15.24
CA PRO A 107 -4.00 0.28 -14.42
C PRO A 107 -4.13 -0.85 -13.40
N ARG A 108 -3.39 -1.96 -13.57
CA ARG A 108 -3.50 -3.16 -12.75
C ARG A 108 -2.17 -3.54 -12.14
N TRP A 109 -2.24 -4.00 -10.91
CA TRP A 109 -1.10 -4.35 -10.07
C TRP A 109 -1.55 -5.31 -9.00
N ALA A 110 -0.62 -5.87 -8.25
CA ALA A 110 -0.91 -6.83 -7.21
C ALA A 110 -0.24 -6.51 -5.87
N VAL A 111 -0.77 -7.12 -4.83
CA VAL A 111 -0.28 -7.08 -3.46
C VAL A 111 -0.05 -8.50 -3.00
N SER A 112 1.10 -8.74 -2.39
CA SER A 112 1.37 -9.96 -1.62
C SER A 112 1.62 -9.58 -0.16
N VAL A 113 0.76 -10.03 0.75
CA VAL A 113 0.89 -9.82 2.20
C VAL A 113 1.93 -10.78 2.74
N LEU A 114 3.09 -10.28 3.16
CA LEU A 114 4.25 -11.12 3.40
C LEU A 114 4.18 -11.86 4.74
N SER A 115 4.55 -13.14 4.72
CA SER A 115 4.71 -13.97 5.92
C SER A 115 6.03 -13.71 6.64
N GLY A 116 6.14 -14.14 7.89
CA GLY A 116 7.32 -13.95 8.72
C GLY A 116 8.63 -14.47 8.10
N HIS A 117 8.55 -15.47 7.23
CA HIS A 117 9.70 -16.07 6.54
C HIS A 117 10.21 -15.24 5.36
N GLN A 118 9.41 -14.29 4.86
CA GLN A 118 9.70 -13.51 3.65
C GLN A 118 10.45 -12.20 3.92
N ARG A 119 11.12 -12.08 5.08
CA ARG A 119 11.97 -10.91 5.41
C ARG A 119 13.01 -10.61 4.34
N GLN A 120 13.60 -11.64 3.72
CA GLN A 120 14.59 -11.46 2.66
C GLN A 120 13.98 -10.80 1.41
N ILE A 121 12.78 -11.23 1.02
CA ILE A 121 12.02 -10.65 -0.09
C ILE A 121 11.72 -9.17 0.21
N ALA A 122 11.16 -8.88 1.39
CA ALA A 122 10.89 -7.52 1.83
C ALA A 122 12.15 -6.63 1.80
N GLY A 123 13.29 -7.16 2.26
CA GLY A 123 14.57 -6.46 2.24
C GLY A 123 15.04 -6.12 0.82
N ARG A 124 14.92 -7.05 -0.13
CA ARG A 124 15.32 -6.85 -1.53
C ARG A 124 14.55 -5.70 -2.17
N PHE A 125 13.23 -5.69 -2.05
CA PHE A 125 12.38 -4.68 -2.71
C PHE A 125 12.24 -3.36 -1.93
N ALA A 126 12.91 -3.22 -0.78
CA ALA A 126 12.99 -1.97 -0.03
C ALA A 126 14.25 -1.13 -0.35
N MET A 127 15.24 -1.68 -1.07
CA MET A 127 16.49 -0.97 -1.36
C MET A 127 16.25 0.17 -2.36
N LYS A 128 16.87 1.33 -2.12
CA LYS A 128 16.90 2.44 -3.07
C LYS A 128 17.99 2.22 -4.11
N GLY A 129 17.78 2.70 -5.34
CA GLY A 129 18.80 2.68 -6.41
C GLY A 129 19.17 1.27 -6.89
N ARG A 130 18.19 0.36 -6.93
CA ARG A 130 18.39 -1.02 -7.41
C ARG A 130 18.69 -1.02 -8.90
N ILE A 131 19.57 -1.93 -9.31
CA ILE A 131 20.10 -1.99 -10.69
C ILE A 131 19.09 -2.61 -11.67
N SER A 132 18.35 -3.63 -11.25
CA SER A 132 17.36 -4.33 -12.08
C SER A 132 16.40 -5.12 -11.21
N ASP A 133 15.09 -4.96 -11.46
CA ASP A 133 14.07 -5.72 -10.73
C ASP A 133 13.98 -7.17 -11.23
N ARG A 134 14.20 -7.42 -12.52
CA ARG A 134 14.36 -8.76 -13.08
C ARG A 134 15.38 -9.62 -12.32
N LEU A 135 16.54 -9.05 -11.95
CA LEU A 135 17.53 -9.79 -11.15
C LEU A 135 17.03 -10.11 -9.74
N LEU A 136 16.16 -9.27 -9.16
CA LEU A 136 15.60 -9.51 -7.82
C LEU A 136 14.55 -10.61 -7.85
N PHE A 137 13.76 -10.67 -8.93
CA PHE A 137 12.74 -11.70 -9.15
C PHE A 137 13.31 -13.05 -9.60
N ALA A 138 14.55 -13.11 -10.11
CA ALA A 138 15.14 -14.32 -10.70
C ALA A 138 15.05 -15.58 -9.81
N ASP A 139 15.22 -15.42 -8.50
CA ASP A 139 15.20 -16.51 -7.51
C ASP A 139 14.02 -16.38 -6.51
N ILE A 140 12.94 -15.71 -6.91
CA ILE A 140 11.75 -15.55 -6.08
C ILE A 140 10.61 -16.33 -6.74
N PRO A 141 10.09 -17.40 -6.11
CA PRO A 141 8.92 -18.10 -6.61
C PRO A 141 7.69 -17.17 -6.59
N PHE A 142 7.01 -17.08 -7.72
CA PHE A 142 5.77 -16.35 -7.88
C PHE A 142 4.93 -16.98 -8.99
N VAL A 143 3.63 -16.73 -8.95
CA VAL A 143 2.70 -16.98 -10.06
C VAL A 143 2.24 -15.66 -10.66
N ARG A 144 1.92 -15.63 -11.96
CA ARG A 144 1.26 -14.44 -12.54
C ARG A 144 -0.20 -14.43 -12.13
N GLY A 145 -0.67 -13.29 -11.63
CA GLY A 145 -2.08 -13.07 -11.36
C GLY A 145 -2.91 -13.10 -12.64
N GLU A 146 -4.06 -13.78 -12.62
CA GLU A 146 -4.91 -13.94 -13.79
C GLU A 146 -5.57 -12.62 -14.22
N VAL A 147 -5.84 -11.74 -13.25
CA VAL A 147 -6.54 -10.47 -13.49
C VAL A 147 -5.55 -9.34 -13.78
N SER A 148 -4.44 -9.29 -13.04
CA SER A 148 -3.45 -8.22 -13.06
C SER A 148 -2.28 -8.48 -14.00
N GLY A 149 -1.95 -9.75 -14.27
CA GLY A 149 -0.71 -10.14 -14.96
C GLY A 149 0.57 -9.93 -14.12
N ALA A 150 0.43 -9.33 -12.93
CA ALA A 150 1.53 -9.01 -12.04
C ALA A 150 1.96 -10.23 -11.20
N PRO A 151 3.22 -10.28 -10.73
CA PRO A 151 3.70 -11.33 -9.83
C PRO A 151 2.93 -11.40 -8.50
N LEU A 152 2.45 -12.58 -8.13
CA LEU A 152 1.90 -12.91 -6.81
C LEU A 152 2.91 -13.84 -6.10
N ILE A 153 3.45 -13.41 -4.97
CA ILE A 153 4.56 -14.10 -4.31
C ILE A 153 4.10 -15.37 -3.61
N ASP A 154 4.77 -16.48 -3.89
CA ASP A 154 4.48 -17.75 -3.24
C ASP A 154 4.84 -17.71 -1.74
N GLY A 155 4.00 -18.32 -0.90
CA GLY A 155 4.15 -18.28 0.55
C GLY A 155 3.73 -16.95 1.20
N ALA A 156 3.13 -16.02 0.43
CA ALA A 156 2.44 -14.88 0.99
C ALA A 156 1.17 -15.33 1.74
N LEU A 157 0.84 -14.65 2.84
CA LEU A 157 -0.35 -14.95 3.65
C LEU A 157 -1.65 -14.66 2.91
N ALA A 158 -1.63 -13.67 2.03
CA ALA A 158 -2.74 -13.31 1.17
C ALA A 158 -2.20 -12.60 -0.06
N THR A 159 -2.94 -12.69 -1.16
CA THR A 159 -2.66 -11.93 -2.37
C THR A 159 -3.89 -11.19 -2.85
N LEU A 160 -3.70 -10.01 -3.41
CA LEU A 160 -4.76 -9.16 -3.95
C LEU A 160 -4.37 -8.74 -5.36
N GLU A 161 -5.32 -8.81 -6.29
CA GLU A 161 -5.18 -8.23 -7.62
C GLU A 161 -6.03 -6.97 -7.69
N CYS A 162 -5.41 -5.86 -8.04
CA CYS A 162 -5.96 -4.52 -7.87
C CYS A 162 -6.05 -3.79 -9.20
N ARG A 163 -7.02 -2.87 -9.30
CA ARG A 163 -7.07 -1.85 -10.34
C ARG A 163 -7.12 -0.47 -9.70
N THR A 164 -6.23 0.42 -10.11
CA THR A 164 -6.22 1.82 -9.65
C THR A 164 -7.55 2.50 -10.00
N GLU A 165 -8.19 3.11 -9.01
CA GLU A 165 -9.42 3.90 -9.15
C GLU A 165 -9.10 5.39 -9.04
N GLN A 166 -8.14 5.76 -8.19
CA GLN A 166 -7.77 7.15 -7.95
C GLN A 166 -6.31 7.25 -7.53
N ARG A 167 -5.64 8.31 -7.98
CA ARG A 167 -4.33 8.74 -7.50
C ARG A 167 -4.47 10.14 -6.90
N VAL A 168 -3.95 10.35 -5.69
CA VAL A 168 -4.02 11.64 -4.99
C VAL A 168 -2.62 12.03 -4.56
N VAL A 169 -2.08 13.11 -5.13
CA VAL A 169 -0.80 13.67 -4.72
C VAL A 169 -0.93 14.22 -3.30
N ALA A 170 -0.05 13.79 -2.40
CA ALA A 170 -0.08 14.10 -0.98
C ALA A 170 1.33 14.39 -0.47
N GLY A 171 1.87 15.54 -0.85
CA GLY A 171 3.24 15.93 -0.52
C GLY A 171 4.25 15.22 -1.43
N ASP A 172 5.23 14.52 -0.84
CA ASP A 172 6.25 13.76 -1.57
C ASP A 172 5.83 12.32 -1.91
N HIS A 173 4.55 11.99 -1.69
CA HIS A 173 3.95 10.69 -2.01
C HIS A 173 2.63 10.85 -2.75
N THR A 174 2.29 9.86 -3.58
CA THR A 174 1.00 9.66 -4.21
C THR A 174 0.26 8.56 -3.47
N LEU A 175 -0.97 8.87 -3.03
CA LEU A 175 -1.90 7.88 -2.50
C LEU A 175 -2.61 7.20 -3.66
N VAL A 176 -2.31 5.93 -3.89
CA VAL A 176 -2.94 5.11 -4.92
C VAL A 176 -4.08 4.32 -4.28
N ILE A 177 -5.31 4.69 -4.59
CA ILE A 177 -6.52 3.99 -4.16
C ILE A 177 -6.92 3.03 -5.27
N ALA A 178 -7.10 1.76 -4.92
CA ALA A 178 -7.43 0.71 -5.88
C ALA A 178 -8.57 -0.19 -5.41
N ARG A 179 -9.33 -0.66 -6.39
CA ARG A 179 -10.35 -1.69 -6.20
C ARG A 179 -9.71 -3.06 -6.26
N VAL A 180 -10.03 -3.91 -5.29
CA VAL A 180 -9.65 -5.33 -5.30
C VAL A 180 -10.58 -6.06 -6.27
N LEU A 181 -9.98 -6.71 -7.27
CA LEU A 181 -10.68 -7.47 -8.31
C LEU A 181 -10.65 -8.98 -8.05
N ALA A 182 -9.58 -9.48 -7.45
CA ALA A 182 -9.44 -10.85 -6.98
C ALA A 182 -8.60 -10.89 -5.71
N SER A 183 -8.79 -11.91 -4.89
CA SER A 183 -8.00 -12.14 -3.68
C SER A 183 -7.88 -13.61 -3.35
N SER A 184 -6.73 -14.02 -2.80
CA SER A 184 -6.54 -15.34 -2.20
C SER A 184 -5.93 -15.22 -0.81
N VAL A 185 -6.15 -16.23 0.03
CA VAL A 185 -5.61 -16.32 1.39
C VAL A 185 -4.95 -17.68 1.55
N SER A 186 -3.74 -17.71 2.10
CA SER A 186 -3.05 -18.96 2.41
C SER A 186 -3.67 -19.65 3.61
N ASN A 187 -3.62 -20.98 3.65
CA ASN A 187 -4.02 -21.77 4.81
C ASN A 187 -2.86 -21.96 5.81
N GLU A 188 -1.67 -21.43 5.52
CA GLU A 188 -0.49 -21.54 6.37
C GLU A 188 -0.51 -20.54 7.52
N ASP A 189 -0.02 -20.95 8.69
CA ASP A 189 0.01 -20.17 9.92
C ASP A 189 1.41 -19.58 10.20
N ASP A 190 2.06 -19.06 9.16
CA ASP A 190 3.45 -18.59 9.22
C ASP A 190 3.62 -17.21 9.92
N GLY A 191 2.52 -16.64 10.41
CA GLY A 191 2.47 -15.31 11.02
C GLY A 191 2.85 -14.17 10.04
N PRO A 192 2.38 -12.93 10.26
CA PRO A 192 2.72 -11.81 9.39
C PRO A 192 4.14 -11.30 9.63
N LEU A 193 4.82 -10.92 8.55
CA LEU A 193 5.96 -10.03 8.65
C LEU A 193 5.47 -8.64 9.06
N THR A 194 6.04 -8.11 10.13
CA THR A 194 5.73 -6.77 10.63
C THR A 194 6.96 -5.88 10.62
N TYR A 195 6.74 -4.57 10.54
CA TYR A 195 7.77 -3.56 10.66
C TYR A 195 7.47 -2.64 11.83
N PHE A 196 8.39 -2.56 12.77
CA PHE A 196 8.22 -1.77 13.99
C PHE A 196 9.56 -1.21 14.47
N ARG A 197 9.60 0.09 14.77
CA ARG A 197 10.80 0.81 15.22
C ARG A 197 12.01 0.61 14.30
N GLY A 198 11.78 0.68 13.00
CA GLY A 198 12.83 0.56 11.98
C GLY A 198 13.34 -0.86 11.74
N LYS A 199 12.66 -1.90 12.26
CA LYS A 199 13.11 -3.29 12.17
C LYS A 199 11.98 -4.23 11.79
N TYR A 200 12.30 -5.24 10.98
CA TYR A 200 11.42 -6.38 10.73
C TYR A 200 11.24 -7.20 12.01
N ARG A 201 10.01 -7.63 12.26
CA ARG A 201 9.56 -8.44 13.41
C ARG A 201 8.58 -9.49 12.90
N GLN A 202 8.44 -10.57 13.66
CA GLN A 202 7.37 -11.56 13.47
C GLN A 202 6.37 -11.39 14.62
N LEU A 203 5.08 -11.53 14.33
CA LEU A 203 4.08 -11.76 15.37
C LEU A 203 4.07 -13.26 15.64
N GLY A 204 4.28 -13.62 16.91
CA GLY A 204 4.50 -14.99 17.35
C GLY A 204 3.24 -15.83 17.45
#